data_AF-A0A3D2Y1Y3-F1
#
_entry.id   AF-A0A3D2Y1Y3-F1
#
_cell.length_a   1.000
_cell.length_b   1.000
_cell.length_c   1.000
_cell.angle_alpha   90.00
_cell.angle_beta   90.00
_cell.angle_gamma   90.00
#
_symmetry.space_group_name_H-M   'P 1'
#
loop_
_entity.id
_entity.type
_entity.pdbx_description
1 polymer ?
#
loop_
_entity_poly.entity_id
_entity_poly.type
_entity_poly.pdbx_seq_one_letter_code
_entity_poly.pdbx_strand_id
1 'polypeptide(L)'
;MDLATLVGMLGGIGFIVMAMILGGDLSMFVDVPSVLIVFCGSLFVVMSQFTLGQFFGAGKIAGKAFMFKIDTPEDLIEKVVEMADAARKGGFLALEEAEIANPFMQKGVDMLVDGHDIDVVRETLAKDISMTTERHEFGVSIFKGLGDVAPAMGMIGTLIGLVAMLSNMDDPKAIGPAMAVALLTT
;
A
#
# COMPACT_ATOMS: atom_id res chain seq x y z
N MET A 1 7.70 -9.87 -1.39
CA MET A 1 8.31 -8.80 -0.57
C MET A 1 9.79 -8.67 -0.92
N ASP A 2 10.18 -7.49 -1.36
CA ASP A 2 11.60 -7.13 -1.52
C ASP A 2 12.26 -7.05 -0.14
N LEU A 3 13.49 -7.58 -0.04
CA LEU A 3 14.27 -7.55 1.19
C LEU A 3 14.52 -6.11 1.63
N ALA A 4 14.71 -5.19 0.68
CA ALA A 4 14.91 -3.77 0.98
C ALA A 4 13.70 -3.14 1.68
N THR A 5 12.47 -3.42 1.22
CA THR A 5 11.25 -2.92 1.87
C THR A 5 11.10 -3.44 3.29
N LEU A 6 11.39 -4.73 3.51
CA LEU A 6 11.30 -5.36 4.83
C LEU A 6 12.35 -4.78 5.79
N VAL A 7 13.62 -4.75 5.37
CA VAL A 7 14.74 -4.26 6.19
C VAL A 7 14.59 -2.77 6.47
N GLY A 8 14.18 -1.97 5.49
CA GLY A 8 13.95 -0.53 5.66
C GLY A 8 12.82 -0.23 6.65
N MET A 9 11.70 -0.92 6.53
CA MET A 9 10.55 -0.74 7.43
C MET A 9 10.86 -1.19 8.86
N LEU A 10 11.41 -2.40 9.02
CA LEU A 10 11.75 -2.95 10.34
C LEU A 10 12.90 -2.17 10.99
N GLY A 11 13.89 -1.75 10.20
CA GLY A 11 14.99 -0.93 10.69
C GLY A 11 14.51 0.43 11.20
N GLY A 12 13.67 1.12 10.43
CA GLY A 12 13.10 2.41 10.82
C GLY A 12 12.27 2.31 12.11
N ILE A 13 11.33 1.37 12.17
CA ILE A 13 10.52 1.15 13.39
C ILE A 13 11.42 0.73 14.56
N GLY A 14 12.39 -0.15 14.32
CA GLY A 14 13.32 -0.67 15.33
C GLY A 14 14.14 0.43 15.99
N PHE A 15 14.68 1.38 15.22
CA PHE A 15 15.42 2.52 15.78
C PHE A 15 14.53 3.46 16.58
N ILE A 16 13.28 3.71 16.14
CA ILE A 16 12.32 4.53 16.89
C ILE A 16 12.00 3.88 18.24
N VAL A 17 11.67 2.58 18.23
CA VAL A 17 11.36 1.84 19.46
C VAL A 17 12.57 1.75 20.39
N MET A 18 13.77 1.53 19.85
CA MET A 18 15.00 1.53 20.64
C MET A 18 15.23 2.88 21.33
N ALA A 19 15.00 4.00 20.63
CA ALA A 19 15.10 5.33 21.21
C ALA A 19 14.06 5.55 22.33
N MET A 20 12.83 5.06 22.18
CA MET A 20 11.79 5.13 23.22
C MET A 20 12.18 4.36 24.48
N ILE A 21 12.69 3.12 24.33
CA ILE A 21 13.13 2.29 25.46
C ILE A 21 14.33 2.91 26.19
N LEU A 22 15.27 3.50 25.46
CA LEU A 22 16.40 4.22 26.05
C LEU A 22 15.95 5.51 26.76
N GLY A 23 14.83 6.11 26.33
CA GLY A 23 14.27 7.34 26.89
C GLY A 23 13.35 7.16 28.10
N GLY A 24 12.83 5.96 28.36
CA GLY A 24 11.95 5.68 29.49
C GLY A 24 10.99 4.51 29.26
N ASP A 25 9.88 4.51 30.01
CA ASP A 25 8.84 3.48 29.89
C ASP A 25 7.99 3.69 28.63
N LEU A 26 7.79 2.64 27.82
CA LEU A 26 6.97 2.68 26.60
C LEU A 26 5.52 3.14 26.83
N SER A 27 4.98 2.95 28.03
CA SER A 27 3.63 3.39 28.39
C SER A 27 3.46 4.91 28.33
N MET A 28 4.54 5.69 28.44
CA MET A 28 4.48 7.15 28.37
C MET A 28 4.16 7.68 26.96
N PHE A 29 4.37 6.86 25.93
CA PHE A 29 4.14 7.24 24.53
C PHE A 29 2.76 6.79 24.01
N VAL A 30 1.97 6.10 24.83
CA VAL A 30 0.66 5.58 24.43
C VAL A 30 -0.43 6.36 25.17
N ASP A 31 -1.03 7.31 24.47
CA ASP A 31 -2.19 8.06 24.93
C ASP A 31 -3.42 7.75 24.06
N VAL A 32 -4.50 7.31 24.71
CA VAL A 32 -5.73 6.88 24.02
C VAL A 32 -6.38 8.03 23.23
N PRO A 33 -6.58 9.24 23.81
CA PRO A 33 -7.01 10.42 23.06
C PRO A 33 -6.16 10.71 21.82
N SER A 34 -4.83 10.71 21.94
CA SER A 34 -3.94 10.99 20.80
C SER A 34 -4.11 9.97 19.67
N VAL A 35 -4.19 8.68 20.00
CA VAL A 35 -4.42 7.62 19.01
C VAL A 35 -5.79 7.78 18.32
N LEU A 36 -6.84 8.13 19.05
CA LEU A 36 -8.17 8.36 18.47
C LEU A 36 -8.17 9.56 17.52
N ILE A 37 -7.53 10.67 17.90
CA ILE A 37 -7.49 11.88 17.07
C ILE A 37 -6.72 11.63 15.77
N VAL A 38 -5.51 11.06 15.86
CA VAL A 38 -4.65 10.88 14.69
C VAL A 38 -5.08 9.66 13.89
N PHE A 39 -5.10 8.47 14.48
CA PHE A 39 -5.32 7.25 13.73
C PHE A 39 -6.76 7.13 13.23
N CYS A 40 -7.75 7.23 14.13
CA CYS A 40 -9.15 7.14 13.73
C CYS A 40 -9.56 8.38 12.93
N GLY A 41 -9.20 9.58 13.39
CA GLY A 41 -9.52 10.81 12.68
C GLY A 41 -9.00 10.84 11.24
N SER A 42 -7.72 10.51 11.01
CA SER A 42 -7.17 10.45 9.65
C SER A 42 -7.84 9.39 8.79
N LEU A 43 -8.15 8.22 9.36
CA LEU A 43 -8.83 7.16 8.64
C LEU A 43 -10.23 7.58 8.17
N PHE A 44 -11.03 8.22 9.03
CA PHE A 44 -12.35 8.70 8.66
C PHE A 44 -12.32 9.89 7.71
N VAL A 45 -11.36 10.81 7.86
CA VAL A 45 -11.19 11.94 6.94
C VAL A 45 -10.81 11.43 5.55
N VAL A 46 -9.88 10.49 5.44
CA VAL A 46 -9.55 9.87 4.15
C VAL A 46 -10.73 9.09 3.60
N MET A 47 -11.45 8.33 4.43
CA MET A 47 -12.65 7.62 3.98
C MET A 47 -13.73 8.57 3.45
N SER A 48 -13.79 9.83 3.89
CA SER A 48 -14.72 10.84 3.35
C SER A 48 -14.33 11.33 1.94
N GLN A 49 -13.08 11.15 1.51
CA GLN A 49 -12.57 11.55 0.20
C GLN A 49 -12.78 10.48 -0.88
N PHE A 50 -13.07 9.23 -0.49
CA PHE A 50 -13.15 8.08 -1.41
C PHE A 50 -14.44 7.29 -1.21
N THR A 51 -14.84 6.49 -2.20
CA THR A 51 -15.97 5.57 -2.02
C THR A 51 -15.59 4.39 -1.11
N LEU A 52 -16.55 3.80 -0.40
CA LEU A 52 -16.28 2.65 0.49
C LEU A 52 -15.65 1.47 -0.25
N GLY A 53 -16.12 1.15 -1.46
CA GLY A 53 -15.57 0.06 -2.27
C GLY A 53 -14.11 0.29 -2.64
N GLN A 54 -13.75 1.54 -2.92
CA GLN A 54 -12.40 1.98 -3.20
C GLN A 54 -11.47 1.89 -1.98
N PHE A 55 -11.94 2.36 -0.82
CA PHE A 55 -11.20 2.32 0.44
C PHE A 55 -10.84 0.88 0.86
N PHE A 56 -11.82 -0.03 0.83
CA PHE A 56 -11.56 -1.45 1.12
C PHE A 56 -10.73 -2.13 0.01
N GLY A 57 -10.85 -1.65 -1.24
CA GLY A 57 -10.01 -2.09 -2.36
C GLY A 57 -8.52 -1.79 -2.13
N ALA A 58 -8.18 -0.63 -1.55
CA ALA A 58 -6.81 -0.27 -1.23
C ALA A 58 -6.12 -1.24 -0.26
N GLY A 59 -6.87 -1.80 0.69
CA GLY A 59 -6.34 -2.83 1.60
C GLY A 59 -5.87 -4.09 0.86
N LYS A 60 -6.60 -4.53 -0.18
CA LYS A 60 -6.19 -5.66 -1.04
C LYS A 60 -4.94 -5.32 -1.84
N ILE A 61 -4.85 -4.08 -2.35
CA ILE A 61 -3.69 -3.60 -3.10
C ILE A 61 -2.44 -3.57 -2.22
N ALA A 62 -2.54 -3.09 -0.97
CA ALA A 62 -1.45 -3.13 -0.02
C ALA A 62 -0.99 -4.57 0.27
N GLY A 63 -1.92 -5.48 0.52
CA GLY A 63 -1.59 -6.91 0.69
C GLY A 63 -0.81 -7.48 -0.50
N LYS A 64 -1.24 -7.15 -1.72
CA LYS A 64 -0.53 -7.54 -2.94
C LYS A 64 0.86 -6.90 -3.01
N ALA A 65 1.03 -5.64 -2.65
CA ALA A 65 2.33 -4.97 -2.66
C ALA A 65 3.38 -5.66 -1.75
N PHE A 66 2.96 -6.20 -0.60
CA PHE A 66 3.86 -6.94 0.29
C PHE A 66 4.08 -8.40 -0.17
N MET A 67 3.04 -9.08 -0.65
CA MET A 67 3.13 -10.50 -1.01
C MET A 67 3.68 -10.77 -2.42
N PHE A 68 3.57 -9.81 -3.34
CA PHE A 68 3.95 -10.03 -4.73
C PHE A 68 5.45 -10.30 -4.85
N LYS A 69 5.77 -11.30 -5.66
CA LYS A 69 7.11 -11.56 -6.19
C LYS A 69 7.07 -11.19 -7.66
N ILE A 70 8.04 -10.38 -8.07
CA ILE A 70 8.21 -10.01 -9.47
C ILE A 70 8.88 -11.20 -10.17
N ASP A 71 8.31 -11.64 -11.29
CA ASP A 71 8.96 -12.59 -12.19
C ASP A 71 10.19 -11.91 -12.80
N THR A 72 11.31 -12.63 -12.91
CA THR A 72 12.52 -12.01 -13.47
C THR A 72 12.30 -11.73 -14.96
N PRO A 73 12.72 -10.56 -15.47
CA PRO A 73 12.61 -10.27 -16.90
C PRO A 73 13.33 -11.31 -17.77
N GLU A 74 14.44 -11.86 -17.28
CA GLU A 74 15.22 -12.88 -17.96
C GLU A 74 14.42 -14.16 -18.18
N ASP A 75 13.75 -14.68 -17.14
CA ASP A 75 12.92 -15.89 -17.24
C ASP A 75 11.76 -15.69 -18.22
N LEU A 76 11.16 -14.49 -18.23
CA LEU A 76 10.07 -14.15 -19.15
C LEU A 76 10.57 -14.08 -20.61
N ILE A 77 11.76 -13.52 -20.86
CA ILE A 77 12.34 -13.45 -22.21
C ILE A 77 12.63 -14.86 -22.73
N GLU A 78 13.28 -15.70 -21.92
CA GLU A 78 13.57 -17.09 -22.30
C GLU A 78 12.27 -17.84 -22.62
N LYS A 79 11.23 -17.67 -21.81
CA LYS A 79 9.94 -18.32 -22.04
C LYS A 79 9.26 -17.84 -23.31
N VAL A 80 9.31 -16.54 -23.62
CA VAL A 80 8.77 -15.99 -24.87
C VAL A 80 9.51 -16.54 -26.09
N VAL A 81 10.84 -16.67 -26.03
CA VAL A 81 11.64 -17.25 -27.12
C VAL A 81 11.31 -18.73 -27.31
N GLU A 82 11.20 -19.51 -26.23
CA GLU A 82 10.80 -20.92 -26.28
C GLU A 82 9.43 -21.10 -26.96
N MET A 83 8.45 -20.29 -26.55
CA MET A 83 7.11 -20.31 -27.15
C MET A 83 7.12 -19.88 -28.63
N ALA A 84 7.92 -18.88 -29.00
CA ALA A 84 8.04 -18.46 -30.39
C ALA A 84 8.60 -19.59 -31.29
N ASP A 85 9.59 -20.34 -30.79
CA ASP A 85 10.14 -21.50 -31.50
C ASP A 85 9.14 -22.66 -31.60
N ALA A 86 8.37 -22.92 -30.54
CA ALA A 86 7.29 -23.91 -30.55
C ALA A 86 6.20 -23.54 -31.58
N ALA A 87 5.73 -22.29 -31.55
CA ALA A 87 4.74 -21.78 -32.49
C ALA A 87 5.23 -21.82 -33.95
N ARG A 88 6.52 -21.59 -34.19
CA ARG A 88 7.10 -21.66 -35.54
C ARG A 88 7.13 -23.08 -36.10
N LYS A 89 7.30 -24.10 -35.25
CA LYS A 89 7.35 -25.51 -35.66
C LYS A 89 5.98 -26.17 -35.75
N GLY A 90 5.10 -25.90 -34.78
CA GLY A 90 3.82 -26.58 -34.62
C GLY A 90 2.58 -25.69 -34.79
N GLY A 91 2.74 -24.40 -35.09
CA GLY A 91 1.64 -23.43 -35.13
C GLY A 91 1.12 -23.06 -33.73
N PHE A 92 0.01 -22.32 -33.67
CA PHE A 92 -0.53 -21.84 -32.39
C PHE A 92 -1.05 -22.96 -31.48
N LEU A 93 -1.54 -24.09 -32.02
CA LEU A 93 -1.96 -25.24 -31.20
C LEU A 93 -0.82 -25.81 -30.34
N ALA A 94 0.43 -25.71 -30.80
CA ALA A 94 1.58 -26.14 -30.01
C ALA A 94 1.82 -25.30 -28.74
N LEU A 95 1.18 -24.13 -28.64
CA LEU A 95 1.23 -23.29 -27.44
C LEU A 95 0.22 -23.72 -26.37
N GLU A 96 -0.80 -24.52 -26.72
CA GLU A 96 -1.82 -25.01 -25.78
C GLU A 96 -1.22 -26.02 -24.78
N GLU A 97 -0.20 -26.76 -25.21
CA GLU A 97 0.52 -27.72 -24.37
C GLU A 97 1.63 -27.08 -23.52
N ALA A 98 1.91 -25.78 -23.73
CA ALA A 98 2.99 -25.10 -23.01
C ALA A 98 2.54 -24.68 -21.60
N GLU A 99 3.23 -25.14 -20.56
CA GLU A 99 3.00 -24.65 -19.21
C GLU A 99 3.50 -23.20 -19.08
N ILE A 100 2.55 -22.29 -18.86
CA ILE A 100 2.80 -20.86 -18.69
C ILE A 100 2.50 -20.48 -17.23
N ALA A 101 3.55 -20.21 -16.45
CA ALA A 101 3.40 -19.85 -15.04
C ALA A 101 2.80 -18.44 -14.83
N ASN A 102 3.05 -17.52 -15.76
CA ASN A 102 2.60 -16.13 -15.66
C ASN A 102 1.15 -15.99 -16.19
N PRO A 103 0.16 -15.64 -15.34
CA PRO A 103 -1.25 -15.61 -15.75
C PRO A 103 -1.56 -14.56 -16.83
N PHE A 104 -0.80 -13.46 -16.88
CA PHE A 104 -0.98 -12.43 -17.89
C PHE A 104 -0.52 -12.93 -19.27
N MET A 105 0.61 -13.63 -19.31
CA MET A 105 1.12 -14.24 -20.53
C MET A 105 0.21 -15.37 -21.02
N GLN A 106 -0.29 -16.21 -20.12
CA GLN A 106 -1.23 -17.29 -20.44
C GLN A 106 -2.48 -16.76 -21.13
N LYS A 107 -3.10 -15.71 -20.56
CA LYS A 107 -4.28 -15.06 -21.16
C LYS A 107 -4.04 -14.58 -22.60
N GLY A 108 -2.85 -14.07 -22.90
CA GLY A 108 -2.49 -13.66 -24.25
C GLY A 108 -2.35 -14.84 -25.22
N VAL A 109 -1.76 -15.94 -24.76
CA VAL A 109 -1.62 -17.19 -25.53
C VAL A 109 -2.98 -17.82 -25.79
N ASP A 110 -3.85 -17.90 -24.79
CA ASP A 110 -5.21 -18.44 -24.92
C ASP A 110 -6.00 -17.71 -26.03
N MET A 111 -5.93 -16.37 -26.05
CA MET A 111 -6.59 -15.58 -27.09
C MET A 111 -6.04 -15.85 -28.50
N LEU A 112 -4.73 -16.10 -28.62
CA LEU A 112 -4.09 -16.45 -29.89
C LEU A 112 -4.48 -17.87 -30.35
N VAL A 113 -4.56 -18.83 -29.43
CA VAL A 113 -5.01 -20.21 -29.70
C VAL A 113 -6.48 -20.21 -30.13
N ASP A 114 -7.31 -19.37 -29.51
CA ASP A 114 -8.71 -19.14 -29.89
C ASP A 114 -8.88 -18.45 -31.26
N GLY A 115 -7.78 -18.01 -31.89
CA GLY A 115 -7.78 -17.44 -33.24
C GLY A 115 -8.20 -15.97 -33.31
N HIS A 116 -8.07 -15.21 -32.22
CA HIS A 116 -8.32 -13.76 -32.24
C HIS A 116 -7.26 -13.02 -33.08
N ASP A 117 -7.67 -11.94 -33.76
CA ASP A 117 -6.77 -11.06 -34.49
C ASP A 117 -5.72 -10.42 -33.56
N ILE A 118 -4.49 -10.28 -34.09
CA ILE A 118 -3.35 -9.78 -33.31
C ILE A 118 -3.58 -8.38 -32.73
N ASP A 119 -4.32 -7.54 -33.45
CA ASP A 119 -4.65 -6.18 -33.01
C ASP A 119 -5.63 -6.21 -31.82
N VAL A 120 -6.60 -7.14 -31.82
CA VAL A 120 -7.54 -7.33 -30.72
C VAL A 120 -6.83 -7.87 -29.48
N VAL A 121 -5.93 -8.84 -29.65
CA VAL A 121 -5.10 -9.38 -28.56
C VAL A 121 -4.24 -8.27 -27.95
N ARG A 122 -3.54 -7.50 -28.80
CA ARG A 122 -2.70 -6.39 -28.35
C ARG A 122 -3.50 -5.32 -27.62
N GLU A 123 -4.63 -4.89 -28.16
CA GLU A 123 -5.49 -3.88 -27.53
C GLU A 123 -6.02 -4.38 -26.18
N THR A 124 -6.46 -5.63 -26.12
CA THR A 124 -6.99 -6.25 -24.89
C THR A 124 -5.94 -6.33 -23.80
N LEU A 125 -4.74 -6.82 -24.12
CA LEU A 125 -3.63 -6.91 -23.15
C LEU A 125 -3.13 -5.53 -22.73
N ALA A 126 -3.04 -4.57 -23.66
CA ALA A 126 -2.66 -3.19 -23.33
C ALA A 126 -3.69 -2.52 -22.40
N LYS A 127 -4.99 -2.77 -22.64
CA LYS A 127 -6.07 -2.30 -21.79
C LYS A 127 -6.06 -2.97 -20.41
N ASP A 128 -5.72 -4.25 -20.33
CA ASP A 128 -5.59 -4.95 -19.05
C ASP A 128 -4.42 -4.39 -18.22
N ILE A 129 -3.29 -4.08 -18.87
CA ILE A 129 -2.17 -3.37 -18.24
C ILE A 129 -2.64 -2.00 -17.74
N SER A 130 -3.30 -1.20 -18.58
CA SER A 130 -3.71 0.17 -18.18
C SER A 130 -4.70 0.16 -17.02
N MET A 131 -5.73 -0.69 -17.06
CA MET A 131 -6.70 -0.86 -15.97
C MET A 131 -6.03 -1.40 -14.70
N THR A 132 -5.03 -2.27 -14.83
CA THR A 132 -4.26 -2.75 -13.69
C THR A 132 -3.43 -1.63 -13.08
N THR A 133 -2.76 -0.81 -13.88
CA THR A 133 -2.00 0.36 -13.42
C THR A 133 -2.92 1.36 -12.73
N GLU A 134 -4.04 1.74 -13.36
CA GLU A 134 -5.03 2.67 -12.80
C GLU A 134 -5.56 2.19 -11.44
N ARG A 135 -5.84 0.89 -11.30
CA ARG A 135 -6.24 0.29 -10.02
C ARG A 135 -5.15 0.44 -8.95
N HIS A 136 -3.87 0.25 -9.30
CA HIS A 136 -2.77 0.40 -8.33
C HIS A 136 -2.51 1.88 -8.00
N GLU A 137 -2.55 2.77 -8.99
CA GLU A 137 -2.43 4.23 -8.80
C GLU A 137 -3.53 4.76 -7.88
N PHE A 138 -4.75 4.25 -8.06
CA PHE A 138 -5.86 4.54 -7.17
C PHE A 138 -5.61 4.03 -5.74
N GLY A 139 -5.05 2.83 -5.57
CA GLY A 139 -4.62 2.35 -4.25
C GLY A 139 -3.57 3.27 -3.63
N VAL A 140 -2.59 3.72 -4.42
CA VAL A 140 -1.53 4.63 -3.98
C VAL A 140 -2.09 5.98 -3.54
N SER A 141 -3.10 6.52 -4.23
CA SER A 141 -3.69 7.82 -3.87
C SER A 141 -4.35 7.81 -2.49
N ILE A 142 -4.95 6.69 -2.08
CA ILE A 142 -5.52 6.53 -0.73
C ILE A 142 -4.42 6.55 0.34
N PHE A 143 -3.32 5.81 0.14
CA PHE A 143 -2.20 5.79 1.09
C PHE A 143 -1.46 7.13 1.15
N LYS A 144 -1.33 7.83 0.02
CA LYS A 144 -0.83 9.21 -0.01
C LYS A 144 -1.76 10.15 0.76
N GLY A 145 -3.07 10.03 0.58
CA GLY A 145 -4.06 10.78 1.35
C GLY A 145 -3.92 10.55 2.86
N LEU A 146 -3.67 9.30 3.30
CA LEU A 146 -3.36 9.02 4.71
C LEU A 146 -2.05 9.70 5.16
N GLY A 147 -1.01 9.68 4.32
CA GLY A 147 0.26 10.35 4.59
C GLY A 147 0.14 11.88 4.70
N ASP A 148 -0.76 12.49 3.94
CA ASP A 148 -0.99 13.94 3.96
C ASP A 148 -1.92 14.37 5.12
N VAL A 149 -2.95 13.56 5.41
CA VAL A 149 -3.95 13.86 6.45
C VAL A 149 -3.44 13.54 7.85
N ALA A 150 -2.56 12.56 8.04
CA ALA A 150 -2.04 12.19 9.36
C ALA A 150 -1.31 13.34 10.08
N PRO A 151 -0.35 14.05 9.46
CA PRO A 151 0.28 15.22 10.08
C PRO A 151 -0.70 16.36 10.36
N ALA A 152 -1.68 16.58 9.48
CA ALA A 152 -2.70 17.60 9.67
C ALA A 152 -3.59 17.29 10.89
N MET A 153 -4.00 16.03 11.07
CA MET A 153 -4.74 15.59 12.26
C MET A 153 -3.88 15.69 13.53
N GLY A 154 -2.58 15.44 13.43
CA GLY A 154 -1.64 15.66 14.53
C GLY A 154 -1.58 17.12 14.98
N MET A 155 -1.52 18.06 14.03
CA MET A 155 -1.61 19.49 14.36
C MET A 155 -2.94 19.86 15.03
N ILE A 156 -4.07 19.29 14.59
CA ILE A 156 -5.37 19.49 15.25
C ILE A 156 -5.34 18.93 16.69
N GLY A 157 -4.73 17.78 16.89
CA GLY A 157 -4.51 17.17 18.20
C GLY A 157 -3.71 18.08 19.13
N THR A 158 -2.67 18.75 18.63
CA THR A 158 -1.88 19.70 19.43
C THR A 158 -2.74 20.86 19.92
N LEU A 159 -3.60 21.41 19.06
CA LEU A 159 -4.51 22.50 19.43
C LEU A 159 -5.52 22.04 20.48
N ILE A 160 -6.06 20.83 20.36
CA ILE A 160 -6.97 20.27 21.36
C ILE A 160 -6.27 20.11 22.72
N GLY A 161 -5.05 19.56 22.72
CA GLY A 161 -4.25 19.40 23.95
C GLY A 161 -3.88 20.73 24.60
N LEU A 162 -3.51 21.74 23.80
CA LEU A 162 -3.21 23.10 24.30
C LEU A 162 -4.45 23.77 24.90
N VAL A 163 -5.63 23.65 24.27
CA VAL A 163 -6.88 24.18 24.83
C VAL A 163 -7.21 23.48 26.15
N ALA A 164 -7.07 22.15 26.21
CA ALA A 164 -7.29 21.38 27.44
C ALA A 164 -6.32 21.77 28.55
N MET A 165 -5.05 22.03 28.22
CA MET A 165 -4.03 22.49 29.16
C MET A 165 -4.39 23.86 29.74
N LEU A 166 -4.74 24.82 28.88
CA LEU A 166 -5.13 26.18 29.31
C LEU A 166 -6.41 26.17 30.17
N SER A 167 -7.34 25.27 29.87
CA SER A 167 -8.57 25.10 30.66
C SER A 167 -8.33 24.55 32.07
N ASN A 168 -7.19 23.89 32.32
CA ASN A 168 -6.84 23.27 33.60
C ASN A 168 -5.62 23.94 34.25
N MET A 169 -5.34 25.20 33.90
CA MET A 169 -4.13 25.90 34.33
C MET A 169 -4.04 26.08 35.86
N ASP A 170 -5.18 26.02 36.55
CA ASP A 170 -5.27 26.14 38.01
C ASP A 170 -4.91 24.84 38.76
N ASP A 171 -4.83 23.69 38.07
CA ASP A 171 -4.40 22.40 38.63
C ASP A 171 -3.13 21.88 37.93
N PRO A 172 -1.94 22.04 38.54
CA PRO A 172 -0.67 21.55 38.01
C PRO A 172 -0.65 20.04 37.69
N LYS A 173 -1.49 19.23 38.34
CA LYS A 173 -1.55 17.78 38.07
C LYS A 173 -2.27 17.46 36.77
N ALA A 174 -3.22 18.29 36.35
CA ALA A 174 -3.98 18.12 35.12
C ALA A 174 -3.24 18.63 33.86
N ILE A 175 -2.21 19.48 34.05
CA ILE A 175 -1.39 20.03 32.96
C ILE A 175 -0.58 18.94 32.24
N GLY A 176 0.04 18.03 32.98
CA GLY A 176 0.90 16.97 32.42
C GLY A 176 0.19 16.08 31.39
N PRO A 177 -0.98 15.50 31.72
CA PRO A 177 -1.76 14.71 30.78
C PRO A 177 -2.19 15.50 29.52
N ALA A 178 -2.64 16.75 29.67
CA ALA A 178 -3.06 17.58 28.54
C ALA A 178 -1.88 17.93 27.58
N MET A 179 -0.70 18.16 28.15
CA MET A 179 0.53 18.37 27.38
C MET A 179 0.98 17.09 26.67
N ALA A 180 0.80 15.91 27.29
CA ALA A 180 1.08 14.63 26.64
C ALA A 180 0.21 14.43 25.40
N VAL A 181 -1.09 14.73 25.46
CA VAL A 181 -1.97 14.70 24.28
C VAL A 181 -1.41 15.59 23.16
N ALA A 182 -1.01 16.81 23.50
CA ALA A 182 -0.52 17.77 22.52
C ALA A 182 0.80 17.33 21.85
N LEU A 183 1.70 16.66 22.57
CA LEU A 183 2.99 16.23 22.03
C LEU A 183 2.95 14.88 21.33
N LEU A 184 2.09 13.96 21.78
CA LEU A 184 1.96 12.62 21.21
C LEU A 184 1.09 12.58 19.96
N THR A 185 0.36 13.65 19.66
CA THR A 185 -0.43 13.77 18.42
C THR A 185 0.42 14.16 17.21
N THR A 186 1.57 14.81 17.41
CA THR A 186 2.54 15.18 16.36
C THR A 186 3.59 14.11 16.10
#